data_AF-A0A137Q9G1-F1
#
_entry.id   AF-A0A137Q9G1-F1
#
_cell.length_a   1.000
_cell.length_b   1.000
_cell.length_c   1.000
_cell.angle_alpha   90.00
_cell.angle_beta   90.00
_cell.angle_gamma   90.00
#
_symmetry.space_group_name_H-M   'P 1'
#
loop_
_entity.id
_entity.type
_entity.pdbx_description
1 polymer ?
#
loop_
_entity_poly.entity_id
_entity_poly.type
_entity_poly.pdbx_seq_one_letter_code
_entity_poly.pdbx_strand_id
1 'polypeptide(L)'
;MSKSSAESALGRHPPPFRPGSDQYCIFIELVKLLYHASFRFGIPWISEQAWDTACNNIDETERLEFLGDGAIGDAVGDIVVKLHPEGTPHGYTQIKQLLTCNAFFAQLMYKLGIAKDETTKEVADAFEAIIGLFKKERGSQGVEDWAWENFGPLAEAAWEIYDEIKYVVALCLEA
;
A
#
# COMPACT_ATOMS: atom_id res chain seq x y z
N MET A 1 -14.38 -11.60 -15.14
CA MET A 1 -13.39 -12.12 -14.18
C MET A 1 -14.13 -12.37 -12.88
N SER A 2 -14.06 -13.59 -12.34
CA SER A 2 -14.96 -14.07 -11.27
C SER A 2 -14.63 -13.43 -9.92
N LYS A 3 -15.66 -13.30 -9.08
CA LYS A 3 -15.57 -12.94 -7.64
C LYS A 3 -14.54 -13.76 -6.83
N SER A 4 -13.99 -14.85 -7.39
CA SER A 4 -13.15 -15.81 -6.68
C SER A 4 -11.71 -15.35 -6.41
N SER A 5 -11.16 -14.33 -7.08
CA SER A 5 -9.75 -13.96 -6.86
C SER A 5 -9.56 -13.21 -5.53
N ALA A 6 -10.34 -12.16 -5.28
CA ALA A 6 -10.26 -11.36 -4.06
C ALA A 6 -10.73 -12.15 -2.81
N GLU A 7 -11.79 -12.96 -2.94
CA GLU A 7 -12.25 -13.83 -1.86
C GLU A 7 -11.26 -14.98 -1.56
N SER A 8 -10.55 -15.50 -2.58
CA SER A 8 -9.50 -16.50 -2.34
C SER A 8 -8.24 -15.92 -1.70
N ALA A 9 -7.93 -14.65 -2.01
CA ALA A 9 -6.83 -13.89 -1.45
C ALA A 9 -7.05 -13.59 0.04
N LEU A 10 -8.22 -13.03 0.37
CA LEU A 10 -8.62 -12.73 1.74
C LEU A 10 -8.85 -13.98 2.61
N GLY A 11 -9.12 -15.12 1.99
CA GLY A 11 -9.39 -16.39 2.68
C GLY A 11 -8.15 -17.15 3.16
N ARG A 12 -6.96 -16.87 2.61
CA ARG A 12 -5.72 -17.57 3.03
C ARG A 12 -5.02 -16.88 4.18
N HIS A 13 -5.14 -15.56 4.26
CA HIS A 13 -4.56 -14.80 5.35
C HIS A 13 -5.41 -13.57 5.69
N PRO A 14 -5.86 -13.46 6.95
CA PRO A 14 -6.71 -12.36 7.35
C PRO A 14 -5.90 -11.04 7.37
N PRO A 15 -6.57 -9.91 7.11
CA PRO A 15 -5.98 -8.59 7.32
C PRO A 15 -5.32 -8.46 8.70
N PRO A 16 -4.24 -7.67 8.84
CA PRO A 16 -3.56 -7.46 10.13
C PRO A 16 -4.37 -6.61 11.12
N PHE A 17 -5.63 -6.30 10.78
CA PHE A 17 -6.53 -5.47 11.55
C PHE A 17 -7.56 -6.30 12.29
N ARG A 18 -8.03 -5.79 13.44
CA ARG A 18 -9.08 -6.45 14.21
C ARG A 18 -10.36 -6.58 13.37
N PRO A 19 -10.95 -7.78 13.22
CA PRO A 19 -12.22 -7.94 12.52
C PRO A 19 -13.29 -6.98 13.05
N GLY A 20 -13.95 -6.27 12.13
CA GLY A 20 -14.97 -5.27 12.44
C GLY A 20 -14.43 -3.88 12.83
N SER A 21 -13.12 -3.64 12.80
CA SER A 21 -12.58 -2.27 12.86
C SER A 21 -12.73 -1.55 11.52
N ASP A 22 -12.73 -0.22 11.56
CA ASP A 22 -12.75 0.61 10.34
C ASP A 22 -11.61 0.23 9.38
N GLN A 23 -10.38 0.06 9.90
CA GLN A 23 -9.23 -0.37 9.09
C GLN A 23 -9.45 -1.72 8.41
N TYR A 24 -10.07 -2.67 9.12
CA TYR A 24 -10.38 -3.98 8.54
C TYR A 24 -11.33 -3.82 7.35
N CYS A 25 -12.42 -3.07 7.53
CA CYS A 25 -13.40 -2.84 6.47
C CYS A 25 -12.79 -2.12 5.26
N ILE A 26 -12.01 -1.05 5.50
CA ILE A 26 -11.33 -0.31 4.43
C ILE A 26 -10.36 -1.23 3.69
N PHE A 27 -9.58 -2.06 4.40
CA PHE A 27 -8.60 -2.94 3.78
C PHE A 27 -9.26 -3.96 2.85
N ILE A 28 -10.38 -4.56 3.27
CA ILE A 28 -11.13 -5.52 2.44
C ILE A 28 -11.61 -4.87 1.14
N GLU A 29 -12.21 -3.68 1.22
CA GLU A 29 -12.70 -2.97 0.03
C GLU A 29 -11.56 -2.48 -0.86
N LEU A 30 -10.47 -2.01 -0.27
CA LEU A 30 -9.29 -1.59 -1.03
C LEU A 30 -8.62 -2.75 -1.76
N VAL A 31 -8.55 -3.93 -1.14
CA VAL A 31 -8.06 -5.14 -1.82
C VAL A 31 -8.96 -5.51 -2.99
N LYS A 32 -10.30 -5.41 -2.86
CA LYS A 32 -11.20 -5.65 -3.99
C LYS A 32 -10.95 -4.67 -5.14
N LEU A 33 -10.75 -3.39 -4.83
CA LEU A 33 -10.41 -2.36 -5.82
C LEU A 33 -9.06 -2.69 -6.48
N LEU A 34 -8.06 -3.07 -5.68
CA LEU A 34 -6.74 -3.44 -6.13
C LEU A 34 -6.83 -4.54 -7.19
N TYR A 35 -7.63 -5.61 -7.00
CA TYR A 35 -7.80 -6.67 -7.99
C TYR A 35 -8.76 -6.34 -9.14
N HIS A 36 -9.42 -5.19 -9.13
CA HIS A 36 -10.30 -4.80 -10.21
C HIS A 36 -9.50 -4.58 -11.52
N ALA A 37 -10.09 -4.99 -12.66
CA ALA A 37 -9.41 -4.98 -13.95
C ALA A 37 -9.11 -3.57 -14.49
N SER A 38 -9.76 -2.53 -13.97
CA SER A 38 -9.45 -1.13 -14.29
C SER A 38 -8.26 -0.59 -13.49
N PHE A 39 -7.95 -1.19 -12.34
CA PHE A 39 -6.90 -0.67 -11.48
C PHE A 39 -5.53 -1.06 -12.04
N ARG A 40 -4.64 -0.07 -12.12
CA ARG A 40 -3.28 -0.20 -12.64
C ARG A 40 -2.32 0.19 -11.52
N PHE A 41 -1.32 -0.65 -11.34
CA PHE A 41 -0.23 -0.43 -10.41
C PHE A 41 1.01 -1.00 -11.07
N GLY A 42 2.16 -0.36 -10.88
CA GLY A 42 3.45 -0.86 -11.34
C GLY A 42 4.53 -0.55 -10.32
N ILE A 43 5.45 -1.50 -10.13
CA ILE A 43 6.71 -1.19 -9.43
C ILE A 43 7.48 -0.09 -10.18
N PRO A 44 8.24 0.75 -9.48
CA PRO A 44 9.05 1.75 -10.14
C PRO A 44 10.08 1.08 -11.06
N TRP A 45 10.38 1.73 -12.19
CA TRP A 45 11.44 1.27 -13.06
C TRP A 45 12.80 1.51 -12.41
N ILE A 46 13.64 0.47 -12.38
CA ILE A 46 14.98 0.48 -11.78
C ILE A 46 15.96 -0.12 -12.79
N SER A 47 17.15 0.46 -12.92
CA SER A 47 18.17 -0.03 -13.84
C SER A 47 18.73 -1.40 -13.42
N GLU A 48 19.21 -2.20 -14.38
CA GLU A 48 19.84 -3.51 -14.10
C GLU A 48 21.03 -3.38 -13.13
N GLN A 49 21.82 -2.31 -13.25
CA GLN A 49 22.95 -2.06 -12.36
C GLN A 49 22.52 -1.85 -10.90
N ALA A 50 21.39 -1.17 -10.69
CA ALA A 50 20.83 -0.98 -9.36
C ALA A 50 20.33 -2.33 -8.80
N TRP A 51 19.67 -3.16 -9.61
CA TRP A 51 19.26 -4.51 -9.22
C TRP A 51 20.44 -5.39 -8.79
N ASP A 52 21.53 -5.40 -9.56
CA ASP A 52 22.74 -6.16 -9.23
C ASP A 52 23.32 -5.79 -7.86
N THR A 53 23.17 -4.52 -7.46
CA THR A 53 23.63 -4.04 -6.15
C THR A 53 22.82 -4.64 -5.00
N ALA A 54 21.49 -4.73 -5.16
CA ALA A 54 20.60 -5.28 -4.14
C ALA A 54 20.70 -6.82 -4.08
N CYS A 55 20.64 -7.51 -5.21
CA CYS A 55 20.54 -8.97 -5.24
C CYS A 55 21.79 -9.70 -4.72
N ASN A 56 22.95 -9.05 -4.70
CA ASN A 56 24.22 -9.67 -4.30
C ASN A 56 24.70 -9.29 -2.89
N ASN A 57 23.91 -8.52 -2.12
CA ASN A 57 24.33 -8.04 -0.81
C ASN A 57 23.13 -7.94 0.16
N ILE A 58 23.07 -8.88 1.12
CA ILE A 58 22.00 -8.96 2.12
C ILE A 58 22.01 -7.72 3.03
N ASP A 59 23.17 -7.32 3.55
CA ASP A 59 23.30 -6.14 4.42
C ASP A 59 22.85 -4.85 3.72
N GLU A 60 23.08 -4.75 2.40
CA GLU A 60 22.58 -3.64 1.61
C GLU A 60 21.06 -3.74 1.41
N THR A 61 20.53 -4.94 1.21
CA THR A 61 19.07 -5.15 1.09
C THR A 61 18.34 -4.68 2.35
N GLU A 62 18.79 -5.04 3.54
CA GLU A 62 18.20 -4.56 4.82
C GLU A 62 18.26 -3.03 4.96
N ARG A 63 19.33 -2.39 4.46
CA ARG A 63 19.43 -0.92 4.44
C ARG A 63 18.45 -0.29 3.45
N LEU A 64 18.22 -0.95 2.31
CA LEU A 64 17.25 -0.53 1.31
C LEU A 64 15.82 -0.69 1.82
N GLU A 65 15.51 -1.77 2.54
CA GLU A 65 14.22 -1.97 3.23
C GLU A 65 13.94 -0.80 4.16
N PHE A 66 14.87 -0.51 5.09
CA PHE A 66 14.74 0.62 6.01
C PHE A 66 14.55 1.97 5.28
N LEU A 67 15.34 2.21 4.22
CA LEU A 67 15.24 3.44 3.44
C LEU A 67 13.90 3.54 2.69
N GLY A 68 13.42 2.41 2.18
CA GLY A 68 12.21 2.28 1.39
C GLY A 68 10.94 2.45 2.22
N ASP A 69 10.86 1.79 3.38
CA ASP A 69 9.74 1.92 4.35
C ASP A 69 9.52 3.39 4.73
N GLY A 70 10.59 4.08 5.15
CA GLY A 70 10.51 5.51 5.45
C GLY A 70 10.09 6.35 4.24
N ALA A 71 10.64 6.06 3.06
CA ALA A 71 10.36 6.84 1.85
C ALA A 71 8.91 6.69 1.38
N ILE A 72 8.37 5.47 1.34
CA ILE A 72 6.98 5.26 0.94
C ILE A 72 6.02 5.76 2.01
N GLY A 73 6.38 5.61 3.29
CA GLY A 73 5.61 6.13 4.42
C GLY A 73 5.44 7.65 4.37
N ASP A 74 6.50 8.38 4.04
CA ASP A 74 6.46 9.84 3.89
C ASP A 74 5.64 10.23 2.65
N ALA A 75 5.92 9.63 1.50
CA ALA A 75 5.22 9.94 0.26
C ALA A 75 3.71 9.69 0.35
N VAL A 76 3.28 8.56 0.92
CA VAL A 76 1.86 8.26 1.14
C VAL A 76 1.24 9.24 2.14
N GLY A 77 1.94 9.61 3.21
CA GLY A 77 1.47 10.62 4.15
C GLY A 77 1.16 11.96 3.46
N ASP A 78 2.07 12.41 2.61
CA ASP A 78 1.89 13.64 1.84
C ASP A 78 0.74 13.55 0.83
N ILE A 79 0.59 12.41 0.15
CA ILE A 79 -0.51 12.17 -0.78
C ILE A 79 -1.85 12.33 -0.07
N VAL A 80 -2.04 11.66 1.07
CA VAL A 80 -3.33 11.69 1.79
C VAL A 80 -3.67 13.11 2.24
N VAL A 81 -2.71 13.87 2.76
CA VAL A 81 -2.93 15.26 3.18
C VAL A 81 -3.22 16.18 1.99
N LYS A 82 -2.54 15.98 0.85
CA LYS A 82 -2.76 16.77 -0.36
C LYS A 82 -4.13 16.52 -0.98
N LEU A 83 -4.60 15.28 -0.99
CA LEU A 83 -5.92 14.91 -1.53
C LEU A 83 -7.06 15.36 -0.60
N HIS A 84 -6.86 15.28 0.71
CA HIS A 84 -7.89 15.58 1.71
C HIS A 84 -7.40 16.61 2.73
N PRO A 85 -7.19 17.89 2.36
CA PRO A 85 -6.58 18.89 3.24
C PRO A 85 -7.38 19.19 4.51
N GLU A 86 -8.69 18.96 4.50
CA GLU A 86 -9.60 19.15 5.64
C GLU A 86 -9.80 17.86 6.47
N GLY A 87 -9.02 16.82 6.18
CA GLY A 87 -9.06 15.55 6.90
C GLY A 87 -8.61 15.67 8.36
N THR A 88 -8.95 14.66 9.15
CA THR A 88 -8.57 14.62 10.57
C THR A 88 -7.25 13.88 10.79
N PRO A 89 -6.47 14.19 11.84
CA PRO A 89 -5.27 13.43 12.19
C PRO A 89 -5.52 11.92 12.33
N HIS A 90 -6.71 11.54 12.81
CA HIS A 90 -7.11 10.14 12.90
C HIS A 90 -7.29 9.54 11.51
N GLY A 91 -8.04 10.18 10.60
CA GLY A 91 -8.21 9.73 9.21
C GLY A 91 -6.87 9.57 8.49
N TYR A 92 -6.00 10.58 8.57
CA TYR A 92 -4.66 10.54 7.98
C TYR A 92 -3.84 9.34 8.46
N THR A 93 -3.86 9.09 9.78
CA THR A 93 -3.14 7.95 10.37
C THR A 93 -3.72 6.62 9.90
N GLN A 94 -5.05 6.48 9.87
CA GLN A 94 -5.73 5.26 9.46
C GLN A 94 -5.39 4.89 8.01
N ILE A 95 -5.52 5.85 7.09
CA ILE A 95 -5.28 5.61 5.66
C ILE A 95 -3.80 5.36 5.39
N LYS A 96 -2.89 6.17 5.98
CA LYS A 96 -1.45 5.94 5.85
C LYS A 96 -1.06 4.55 6.32
N GLN A 97 -1.44 4.16 7.54
CA GLN A 97 -1.10 2.84 8.09
C GLN A 97 -1.62 1.69 7.23
N LEU A 98 -2.80 1.85 6.63
CA LEU A 98 -3.39 0.83 5.79
C LEU A 98 -2.61 0.65 4.47
N LEU A 99 -2.29 1.76 3.81
CA LEU A 99 -1.58 1.77 2.53
C LEU A 99 -0.11 1.38 2.66
N THR A 100 0.48 1.50 3.85
CA THR A 100 1.90 1.21 4.09
C THR A 100 2.11 0.01 5.02
N CYS A 101 1.11 -0.86 5.21
CA CYS A 101 1.31 -2.09 5.97
C CYS A 101 1.85 -3.22 5.08
N ASN A 102 2.65 -4.11 5.67
CA ASN A 102 3.26 -5.26 4.97
C ASN A 102 2.21 -6.11 4.24
N ALA A 103 1.03 -6.30 4.84
CA ALA A 103 -0.05 -7.05 4.21
C ALA A 103 -0.52 -6.41 2.90
N PHE A 104 -0.57 -5.08 2.82
CA PHE A 104 -0.95 -4.38 1.59
C PHE A 104 0.15 -4.44 0.53
N PHE A 105 1.42 -4.28 0.92
CA PHE A 105 2.56 -4.46 0.01
C PHE A 105 2.62 -5.87 -0.58
N ALA A 106 2.36 -6.88 0.22
CA ALA A 106 2.34 -8.26 -0.26
C ALA A 106 1.18 -8.52 -1.25
N GLN A 107 0.01 -7.89 -1.03
CA GLN A 107 -1.10 -7.91 -2.01
C GLN A 107 -0.71 -7.23 -3.34
N LEU A 108 0.02 -6.12 -3.30
CA LEU A 108 0.54 -5.45 -4.50
C LEU A 108 1.49 -6.37 -5.28
N MET A 109 2.48 -6.94 -4.59
CA MET A 109 3.47 -7.82 -5.21
C MET A 109 2.87 -9.10 -5.79
N TYR A 110 1.86 -9.68 -5.12
CA TYR A 110 1.13 -10.83 -5.64
C TYR A 110 0.28 -10.47 -6.86
N LYS A 111 -0.46 -9.35 -6.83
CA LYS A 111 -1.23 -8.86 -7.99
C LYS A 111 -0.34 -8.68 -9.22
N LEU A 112 0.88 -8.19 -9.04
CA LEU A 112 1.85 -7.99 -10.11
C LEU A 112 2.45 -9.31 -10.65
N GLY A 113 2.18 -10.44 -10.00
CA GLY A 113 2.77 -11.74 -10.35
C GLY A 113 4.25 -11.86 -9.98
N ILE A 114 4.76 -10.97 -9.10
CA ILE A 114 6.14 -11.00 -8.61
C ILE A 114 6.26 -12.02 -7.46
N ALA A 115 5.29 -12.00 -6.55
CA ALA A 115 5.21 -12.96 -5.44
C ALA A 115 4.29 -14.14 -5.79
N LYS A 116 4.60 -15.32 -5.24
CA LYS A 116 3.79 -16.54 -5.41
C LYS A 116 2.65 -16.65 -4.40
N ASP A 117 2.79 -15.93 -3.29
CA ASP A 117 1.84 -15.80 -2.21
C ASP A 117 1.75 -14.32 -1.81
N GLU A 118 0.77 -14.02 -0.98
CA GLU A 118 0.31 -12.65 -0.73
C GLU A 118 0.66 -12.14 0.66
N THR A 119 1.55 -12.84 1.39
CA THR A 119 1.57 -12.76 2.87
C THR A 119 2.87 -13.04 3.57
N THR A 120 3.98 -13.18 2.87
CA THR A 120 5.25 -13.32 3.58
C THR A 120 5.79 -11.93 3.91
N LYS A 121 6.35 -11.78 5.11
CA LYS A 121 7.02 -10.55 5.51
C LYS A 121 8.10 -10.18 4.48
N GLU A 122 8.79 -11.20 3.98
CA GLU A 122 9.83 -11.13 2.97
C GLU A 122 9.35 -10.51 1.65
N VAL A 123 8.07 -10.70 1.27
CA VAL A 123 7.52 -10.07 0.06
C VAL A 123 7.29 -8.57 0.27
N ALA A 124 6.84 -8.18 1.46
CA ALA A 124 6.70 -6.78 1.81
C ALA A 124 8.06 -6.09 1.95
N ASP A 125 9.00 -6.74 2.65
CA ASP A 125 10.38 -6.26 2.78
C ASP A 125 11.02 -6.11 1.39
N ALA A 126 10.79 -7.06 0.47
CA ALA A 126 11.25 -6.92 -0.92
C ALA A 126 10.65 -5.71 -1.65
N PHE A 127 9.37 -5.40 -1.42
CA PHE A 127 8.75 -4.18 -1.97
C PHE A 127 9.42 -2.92 -1.39
N GLU A 128 9.66 -2.88 -0.09
CA GLU A 128 10.36 -1.77 0.57
C GLU A 128 11.78 -1.62 0.01
N ALA A 129 12.53 -2.71 -0.15
CA ALA A 129 13.86 -2.70 -0.78
C ALA A 129 13.83 -2.12 -2.21
N ILE A 130 12.81 -2.44 -3.00
CA ILE A 130 12.60 -1.87 -4.35
C ILE A 130 12.44 -0.35 -4.27
N ILE A 131 11.63 0.16 -3.33
CA ILE A 131 11.47 1.60 -3.13
C ILE A 131 12.78 2.25 -2.66
N GLY A 132 13.49 1.62 -1.72
CA GLY A 132 14.79 2.10 -1.26
C GLY A 132 15.80 2.21 -2.40
N LEU A 133 15.82 1.21 -3.29
CA LEU A 133 16.69 1.19 -4.45
C LEU A 133 16.32 2.28 -5.46
N PHE A 134 15.03 2.42 -5.74
CA PHE A 134 14.51 3.49 -6.59
C PHE A 134 14.85 4.88 -6.04
N LYS A 135 14.75 5.08 -4.71
CA LYS A 135 15.16 6.32 -4.05
C LYS A 135 16.64 6.61 -4.22
N LYS A 136 17.52 5.60 -4.16
CA LYS A 136 18.96 5.80 -4.43
C LYS A 136 19.23 6.20 -5.88
N GLU A 137 18.47 5.65 -6.83
CA GLU A 137 18.64 5.97 -8.26
C GLU A 137 18.04 7.32 -8.66
N ARG A 138 16.84 7.65 -8.15
CA ARG A 138 16.03 8.80 -8.61
C ARG A 138 15.82 9.90 -7.59
N GLY A 139 16.28 9.71 -6.35
CA GLY A 139 16.07 10.64 -5.24
C GLY A 139 14.64 10.62 -4.69
N SER A 140 14.40 11.43 -3.66
CA SER A 140 13.09 11.52 -3.00
C SER A 140 11.97 11.97 -3.93
N GLN A 141 12.24 12.96 -4.80
CA GLN A 141 11.24 13.45 -5.75
C GLN A 141 10.75 12.34 -6.69
N GLY A 142 11.65 11.45 -7.13
CA GLY A 142 11.25 10.31 -7.96
C GLY A 142 10.28 9.38 -7.24
N VAL A 143 10.51 9.11 -5.95
CA VAL A 143 9.59 8.32 -5.11
C VAL A 143 8.25 9.02 -4.96
N GLU A 144 8.25 10.33 -4.68
CA GLU A 144 7.02 11.13 -4.53
C GLU A 144 6.19 11.12 -5.82
N ASP A 145 6.81 11.34 -6.97
CA ASP A 145 6.13 11.36 -8.27
C ASP A 145 5.53 9.98 -8.60
N TRP A 146 6.32 8.91 -8.44
CA TRP A 146 5.85 7.55 -8.66
C TRP A 146 4.73 7.15 -7.67
N ALA A 147 4.89 7.51 -6.40
CA ALA A 147 3.90 7.22 -5.37
C ALA A 147 2.61 7.99 -5.65
N TRP A 148 2.68 9.25 -6.09
CA TRP A 148 1.48 10.01 -6.46
C TRP A 148 0.67 9.30 -7.55
N GLU A 149 1.34 8.82 -8.60
CA GLU A 149 0.69 8.12 -9.71
C GLU A 149 0.07 6.77 -9.29
N ASN A 150 0.71 6.04 -8.38
CA ASN A 150 0.32 4.66 -8.04
C ASN A 150 -0.52 4.54 -6.75
N PHE A 151 -0.21 5.35 -5.74
CA PHE A 151 -0.91 5.39 -4.46
C PHE A 151 -1.96 6.49 -4.37
N GLY A 152 -1.90 7.55 -5.21
CA GLY A 152 -2.93 8.60 -5.24
C GLY A 152 -4.36 8.04 -5.40
N PRO A 153 -4.63 7.23 -6.44
CA PRO A 153 -5.94 6.61 -6.62
C PRO A 153 -6.35 5.65 -5.49
N LEU A 154 -5.39 5.02 -4.81
CA LEU A 154 -5.65 4.15 -3.65
C LEU A 154 -5.97 4.96 -2.40
N ALA A 155 -5.28 6.09 -2.20
CA ALA A 155 -5.51 7.02 -1.10
C ALA A 155 -6.89 7.66 -1.20
N GLU A 156 -7.26 8.13 -2.39
CA GLU A 156 -8.60 8.67 -2.65
C GLU A 156 -9.68 7.63 -2.32
N ALA A 157 -9.57 6.43 -2.88
CA ALA A 157 -10.56 5.38 -2.65
C ALA A 157 -10.61 4.94 -1.17
N ALA A 158 -9.46 4.81 -0.51
CA ALA A 158 -9.42 4.45 0.90
C ALA A 158 -10.07 5.52 1.79
N TRP A 159 -9.93 6.80 1.41
CA TRP A 159 -10.58 7.91 2.10
C TRP A 159 -12.09 7.93 1.88
N GLU A 160 -12.56 7.72 0.65
CA GLU A 160 -14.00 7.62 0.35
C GLU A 160 -14.66 6.52 1.20
N ILE A 161 -14.04 5.34 1.29
CA ILE A 161 -14.54 4.23 2.12
C ILE A 161 -14.53 4.61 3.61
N TYR A 162 -13.50 5.32 4.07
CA TYR A 162 -13.42 5.80 5.45
C TYR A 162 -14.58 6.75 5.79
N ASP A 163 -14.84 7.74 4.93
CA ASP A 163 -15.92 8.71 5.13
C ASP A 163 -17.30 8.04 5.11
N GLU A 164 -17.52 7.07 4.22
CA GLU A 164 -18.75 6.27 4.19
C GLU A 164 -18.99 5.53 5.50
N ILE A 165 -17.96 4.87 6.04
CA ILE A 165 -18.05 4.15 7.33
C ILE A 165 -18.40 5.12 8.46
N LYS A 166 -17.74 6.29 8.51
CA LYS A 166 -18.01 7.29 9.55
C LYS A 166 -19.42 7.87 9.46
N TYR A 167 -19.90 8.11 8.24
CA TYR A 167 -21.25 8.62 8.01
C TYR A 167 -22.33 7.63 8.49
N VAL A 168 -22.18 6.35 8.18
CA VAL A 168 -23.13 5.30 8.62
C VAL A 168 -23.15 5.18 10.15
N VAL A 169 -21.99 5.24 10.79
CA VAL A 169 -21.91 5.19 12.27
C VAL A 169 -22.60 6.40 12.90
N ALA A 170 -22.42 7.60 12.34
CA ALA A 170 -23.08 8.81 12.83
C ALA A 170 -24.62 8.69 12.77
N LEU A 171 -25.16 8.25 11.63
CA LEU A 171 -26.62 8.05 11.47
C LEU A 171 -27.20 7.00 12.43
N CYS A 172 -26.46 5.93 12.71
CA CYS A 172 -26.89 4.89 13.65
C CYS A 172 -26.86 5.33 15.12
N LEU A 173 -26.08 6.35 15.47
CA LEU A 173 -26.01 6.89 16.84
C LEU A 173 -27.06 7.98 17.09
N GLU A 174 -27.65 8.54 16.03
CA GLU A 174 -28.71 9.56 16.10
C GLU A 174 -30.14 8.97 16.02
N ALA A 175 -30.27 7.67 15.73
CA ALA A 175 -31.55 6.93 15.62
C ALA A 175 -31.88 6.11 16.88
#